data_AF-A0A843EIH4-F1
#
_entry.id   AF-A0A843EIH4-F1
#
_cell.length_a   1.000
_cell.length_b   1.000
_cell.length_c   1.000
_cell.angle_alpha   90.00
_cell.angle_beta   90.00
_cell.angle_gamma   90.00
#
_symmetry.space_group_name_H-M   'P 1'
#
loop_
_entity.id
_entity.type
_entity.pdbx_description
1 polymer ?
#
loop_
_entity_poly.entity_id
_entity_poly.type
_entity_poly.pdbx_seq_one_letter_code
_entity_poly.pdbx_strand_id
1 'polypeptide(L)'
;MTMKIIENLQIWSASVRYEDSETIKPRPVIFINANSYTILQLSSKTEREGYVIKDWKEAGLEKPSVIRTDRRVILKESDVKSY
;
A
#
# COMPACT_ATOMS: atom_id res chain seq x y z
N MET A 1 -15.41 6.29 -18.97
CA MET A 1 -14.81 5.63 -17.80
C MET A 1 -13.36 5.38 -18.13
N THR A 2 -12.43 6.10 -17.52
CA THR A 2 -11.00 5.98 -17.83
C THR A 2 -10.47 4.71 -17.16
N MET A 3 -9.98 3.73 -17.93
CA MET A 3 -9.23 2.60 -17.36
C MET A 3 -7.94 3.16 -16.75
N LYS A 4 -7.72 2.94 -15.45
CA LYS A 4 -6.44 3.22 -14.81
C LYS A 4 -5.58 1.97 -14.86
N ILE A 5 -4.37 2.13 -15.38
CA ILE A 5 -3.34 1.09 -15.38
C ILE A 5 -2.70 1.11 -13.98
N ILE A 6 -2.74 -0.02 -13.28
CA ILE A 6 -2.05 -0.19 -12.00
C ILE A 6 -0.63 -0.63 -12.30
N GLU A 7 0.36 0.17 -11.88
CA GLU A 7 1.77 -0.13 -12.09
C GLU A 7 2.39 -0.74 -10.82
N ASN A 8 3.25 -1.74 -11.01
CA ASN A 8 4.02 -2.33 -9.92
C ASN A 8 5.00 -1.30 -9.35
N LEU A 9 5.33 -1.45 -8.07
CA LEU A 9 6.30 -0.63 -7.34
C LEU A 9 5.93 0.85 -7.19
N GLN A 10 4.71 1.23 -7.57
CA GLN A 10 4.14 2.54 -7.25
C GLN A 10 3.30 2.49 -5.97
N ILE A 11 3.17 3.64 -5.32
CA ILE A 11 2.30 3.81 -4.15
C ILE A 11 0.88 4.15 -4.62
N TRP A 12 -0.10 3.40 -4.11
CA TRP A 12 -1.52 3.54 -4.40
C TRP A 12 -2.33 3.66 -3.12
N SER A 13 -3.54 4.20 -3.20
CA SER A 13 -4.49 4.24 -2.07
C SER A 13 -5.40 3.01 -2.12
N ALA A 14 -5.32 2.11 -1.14
CA ALA A 14 -6.21 0.96 -1.09
C ALA A 14 -7.02 0.91 0.20
N SER A 15 -8.26 0.46 0.09
CA SER A 15 -9.13 0.08 1.20
C SER A 15 -8.61 -1.23 1.78
N VAL A 16 -7.86 -1.16 2.89
CA VAL A 16 -7.31 -2.35 3.53
C VAL A 16 -7.94 -2.57 4.91
N ARG A 17 -8.30 -3.82 5.20
CA ARG A 17 -8.79 -4.26 6.52
C ARG A 17 -7.62 -4.33 7.51
N TYR A 18 -7.88 -3.95 8.76
CA TYR A 18 -6.90 -4.07 9.83
C TYR A 18 -6.81 -5.52 10.32
N GLU A 19 -5.61 -5.92 10.75
CA GLU A 19 -5.37 -7.27 11.29
C GLU A 19 -6.23 -7.52 12.54
N ASP A 20 -6.37 -6.49 13.38
CA ASP A 20 -7.04 -6.58 14.68
C ASP A 20 -8.47 -6.04 14.65
N SER A 21 -9.02 -5.73 13.48
CA SER A 21 -10.34 -5.10 13.37
C SER A 21 -10.99 -5.30 12.00
N GLU A 22 -12.31 -5.45 12.00
CA GLU A 22 -13.12 -5.43 10.78
C GLU A 22 -13.10 -4.07 10.06
N THR A 23 -12.53 -3.04 10.69
CA THR A 23 -12.43 -1.70 10.11
C THR A 23 -11.61 -1.72 8.82
N ILE A 24 -12.15 -1.13 7.77
CA ILE A 24 -11.47 -0.89 6.49
C ILE A 24 -11.13 0.59 6.41
N LYS A 25 -9.87 0.93 6.11
CA LYS A 25 -9.46 2.34 5.88
C LYS A 25 -8.58 2.46 4.63
N PRO A 26 -8.62 3.63 3.94
CA PRO A 26 -7.66 3.92 2.90
C PRO A 26 -6.24 3.99 3.48
N ARG A 27 -5.32 3.27 2.84
CA ARG A 27 -3.91 3.22 3.20
C ARG A 27 -3.04 3.26 1.96
N PRO A 28 -1.87 3.92 2.04
CA PRO A 28 -0.86 3.79 1.00
C PRO A 28 -0.36 2.33 0.98
N VAL A 29 -0.27 1.77 -0.22
CA VAL A 29 0.17 0.39 -0.49
C VAL A 29 1.04 0.37 -1.73
N ILE A 30 1.90 -0.64 -1.87
CA ILE A 30 2.67 -0.87 -3.09
C ILE A 30 2.20 -2.16 -3.75
N PHE A 31 1.89 -2.10 -5.04
CA PHE A 31 1.65 -3.31 -5.83
C PHE A 31 2.97 -4.01 -6.15
N ILE A 32 3.10 -5.26 -5.73
CA ILE A 32 4.20 -6.13 -6.16
C ILE A 32 3.80 -7.00 -7.35
N ASN A 33 2.49 -7.18 -7.56
CA ASN A 33 1.94 -7.77 -8.77
C ASN A 33 0.53 -7.20 -9.02
N ALA A 34 0.43 -6.30 -10.00
CA ALA A 34 -0.81 -5.64 -10.40
C ALA A 34 -1.85 -6.63 -10.97
N ASN A 35 -1.41 -7.62 -11.76
CA ASN A 35 -2.32 -8.60 -12.37
C ASN A 35 -3.07 -9.43 -11.33
N SER A 36 -2.42 -9.74 -10.21
CA SER A 36 -3.02 -10.48 -9.09
C SER A 36 -3.41 -9.58 -7.93
N TYR A 37 -3.46 -8.26 -8.13
CA TYR A 37 -3.76 -7.26 -7.09
C TYR A 37 -3.02 -7.49 -5.76
N THR A 38 -1.78 -7.96 -5.86
CA THR A 38 -0.96 -8.30 -4.71
C THR A 38 -0.17 -7.09 -4.27
N ILE A 39 -0.29 -6.76 -2.99
CA ILE A 39 0.31 -5.58 -2.40
C ILE A 39 1.21 -5.90 -1.20
N LEU A 40 2.04 -4.91 -0.85
CA LEU A 40 2.61 -4.74 0.48
C LEU A 40 2.02 -3.49 1.14
N GLN A 41 1.71 -3.58 2.42
CA GLN A 41 1.19 -2.44 3.18
C GLN A 41 2.32 -1.50 3.62
N LEU A 42 2.03 -0.21 3.68
CA LEU A 42 2.92 0.76 4.33
C LEU A 42 2.46 1.04 5.76
N SER A 43 3.42 1.31 6.64
CA SER A 43 3.17 1.76 8.01
C SER A 43 4.04 2.95 8.33
N SER A 44 3.53 3.92 9.09
CA SER A 44 4.36 5.01 9.63
C SER A 44 5.11 4.62 10.90
N LYS A 45 4.99 3.36 11.35
CA LYS A 45 5.75 2.80 12.47
C LYS A 45 7.04 2.22 11.93
N THR A 46 8.04 3.07 11.76
CA THR A 46 9.32 2.74 11.10
C THR A 46 10.17 1.74 11.87
N GLU A 47 9.82 1.44 13.13
CA GLU A 47 10.42 0.39 13.95
C GLU A 47 9.98 -1.04 13.56
N ARG A 48 8.95 -1.17 12.71
CA ARG A 48 8.51 -2.47 12.22
C ARG A 48 9.52 -3.05 11.24
N GLU A 49 9.56 -4.39 11.17
CA GLU A 49 10.34 -5.10 10.17
C GLU A 49 9.88 -4.73 8.75
N GLY A 50 10.84 -4.46 7.87
CA GLY A 50 10.58 -4.09 6.49
C GLY A 50 11.60 -3.12 5.90
N TYR A 51 11.25 -2.56 4.75
CA TYR A 51 12.08 -1.57 4.07
C TYR A 51 11.65 -0.15 4.44
N VAL A 52 12.52 0.59 5.14
CA VAL A 52 12.26 2.00 5.47
C VAL A 52 12.41 2.87 4.21
N ILE A 53 11.37 3.61 3.87
CA ILE A 53 11.35 4.50 2.71
C ILE A 53 12.17 5.75 3.04
N LYS A 54 13.31 5.90 2.38
CA LYS A 54 14.25 7.02 2.61
C LYS A 54 13.68 8.35 2.11
N ASP A 55 13.31 8.39 0.84
CA ASP A 55 12.79 9.58 0.15
C ASP A 55 11.25 9.60 0.18
N TRP A 56 10.69 9.53 1.40
CA TRP A 56 9.25 9.36 1.60
C TRP A 56 8.44 10.58 1.14
N LYS A 57 9.01 11.79 1.20
CA LYS A 57 8.34 13.00 0.72
C LYS A 57 8.18 12.98 -0.81
N GLU A 58 9.26 12.60 -1.50
CA GLU A 58 9.34 12.47 -2.94
C GLU A 58 8.43 11.35 -3.45
N ALA A 59 8.23 10.31 -2.63
CA ALA A 59 7.25 9.25 -2.87
C ALA A 59 5.78 9.67 -2.59
N GLY A 60 5.54 10.93 -2.21
CA GLY A 60 4.19 11.47 -1.97
C GLY A 60 3.61 11.12 -0.60
N LEU A 61 4.41 10.62 0.34
CA LEU A 61 3.94 10.30 1.69
C LEU A 61 4.03 11.53 2.60
N GLU A 62 3.06 11.66 3.50
CA GLU A 62 3.03 12.77 4.48
C GLU A 62 4.03 12.61 5.63
N LYS A 63 4.56 11.40 5.85
CA LYS A 63 5.43 11.07 6.97
C LYS A 63 6.34 9.87 6.67
N PRO A 64 7.46 9.72 7.42
CA PRO A 64 8.33 8.56 7.32
C PRO A 64 7.53 7.26 7.43
N SER A 65 7.82 6.30 6.55
CA SER A 65 7.08 5.06 6.45
C SER A 65 7.99 3.88 6.10
N VAL A 66 7.54 2.68 6.48
CA VAL A 66 8.17 1.39 6.18
C VAL A 66 7.23 0.55 5.31
N ILE A 67 7.78 -0.12 4.31
CA ILE A 67 7.11 -1.15 3.53
C ILE A 67 7.19 -2.45 4.33
N ARG A 68 6.04 -2.98 4.74
CA ARG A 68 5.94 -4.21 5.52
C ARG A 68 6.13 -5.44 4.66
N THR A 69 7.35 -5.96 4.59
CA THR A 69 7.69 -7.15 3.79
C THR A 69 7.14 -8.45 4.38
N ASP A 70 6.81 -8.43 5.67
CA ASP A 70 6.11 -9.49 6.42
C ASP A 70 4.61 -9.58 6.08
N ARG A 71 4.04 -8.55 5.43
CA ARG A 71 2.60 -8.45 5.17
C ARG A 71 2.28 -8.28 3.69
N ARG A 72 2.14 -9.43 3.03
CA ARG A 72 1.53 -9.57 1.71
C ARG A 72 0.02 -9.68 1.81
N VAL A 73 -0.70 -8.86 1.05
CA VAL A 73 -2.17 -8.90 0.96
C VAL A 73 -2.59 -9.01 -0.50
N ILE A 74 -3.64 -9.78 -0.77
CA ILE A 74 -4.28 -9.85 -2.09
C ILE A 74 -5.57 -9.05 -2.00
N LEU A 75 -5.68 -7.99 -2.80
CA LEU A 75 -6.86 -7.14 -2.88
C LEU A 75 -7.81 -7.60 -3.98
N LYS A 76 -9.03 -7.06 -3.98
CA LYS A 76 -9.91 -7.05 -5.14
C LYS A 76 -9.81 -5.71 -5.85
N GLU A 77 -10.19 -5.67 -7.13
CA GLU A 77 -10.20 -4.42 -7.90
C GLU A 77 -11.01 -3.30 -7.23
N SER A 78 -12.14 -3.65 -6.59
CA SER A 78 -12.99 -2.71 -5.85
C SER A 78 -12.31 -2.03 -4.66
N ASP A 79 -11.20 -2.59 -4.18
CA ASP A 79 -10.49 -2.07 -3.00
C ASP A 79 -9.51 -0.95 -3.38
N VAL A 80 -9.21 -0.76 -4.67
CA VAL A 80 -8.15 0.15 -5.13
C VAL A 80 -8.72 1.50 -5.54
N LYS A 81 -8.12 2.58 -5.03
CA LYS A 81 -8.38 3.97 -5.45
C LYS A 81 -7.05 4.66 -5.77
N SER A 82 -7.08 5.68 -6.61
CA SER A 82 -5.86 6.47 -6.83
C SER A 82 -5.51 7.30 -5.61
N TYR A 83 -4.21 7.36 -5.29
CA TYR A 83 -3.62 8.30 -4.36
C TYR A 83 -3.45 9.66 -5.04
#